data_AF-A0A5J4RPE0-F1
#
_entry.id   AF-A0A5J4RPE0-F1
#
_cell.length_a   1.000
_cell.length_b   1.000
_cell.length_c   1.000
_cell.angle_alpha   90.00
_cell.angle_beta   90.00
_cell.angle_gamma   90.00
#
_symmetry.space_group_name_H-M   'P 1'
#
loop_
_entity.id
_entity.type
_entity.pdbx_description
1 polymer ?
#
loop_
_entity_poly.entity_id
_entity_poly.type
_entity_poly.pdbx_seq_one_letter_code
_entity_poly.pdbx_strand_id
1 'polypeptide(L)'
;FPIAFHNVNSGYQDFSDINGVMKKITQKRTQNISTSLTQVMENGIWDLEAQFNTTQEDGFGALGIVQDQFNIPVGCCPGNDSNTAFFCGQPWSGCAYDKTENYADGNVGFNKTN
;
A
#
# COMPACT_ATOMS: atom_id res chain seq x y z
N PHE A 1 -14.58 -13.40 -3.55
CA PHE A 1 -14.63 -12.26 -4.48
C PHE A 1 -13.29 -12.11 -5.16
N PRO A 2 -13.22 -11.82 -6.47
CA PRO A 2 -11.93 -11.63 -7.14
C PRO A 2 -11.29 -10.31 -6.67
N ILE A 3 -10.00 -10.34 -6.34
CA ILE A 3 -9.21 -9.13 -6.09
C ILE A 3 -9.06 -8.39 -7.42
N ALA A 4 -9.55 -7.15 -7.47
CA ALA A 4 -9.42 -6.28 -8.64
C ALA A 4 -8.83 -4.93 -8.21
N PHE A 5 -7.89 -4.42 -9.00
CA PHE A 5 -7.15 -3.20 -8.69
C PHE A 5 -7.70 -2.00 -9.45
N HIS A 6 -7.80 -0.88 -8.76
CA HIS A 6 -8.02 0.40 -9.40
C HIS A 6 -6.68 0.89 -9.97
N ASN A 7 -6.39 0.50 -11.22
CA ASN A 7 -5.11 0.74 -11.86
C ASN A 7 -5.08 2.11 -12.56
N VAL A 8 -4.69 3.15 -11.81
CA VAL A 8 -4.53 4.51 -12.37
C VAL A 8 -3.27 4.62 -13.25
N ASN A 9 -2.34 3.66 -13.17
CA ASN A 9 -0.94 3.82 -13.58
C ASN A 9 -0.37 2.58 -14.29
N SER A 10 -1.05 2.13 -15.35
CA SER A 10 -0.79 0.84 -16.04
C SER A 10 0.62 0.65 -16.63
N GLY A 11 1.39 1.73 -16.82
CA GLY A 11 2.78 1.64 -17.30
C GLY A 11 3.81 1.32 -16.22
N TYR A 12 3.47 1.45 -14.94
CA TYR A 12 4.42 1.39 -13.84
C TYR A 12 4.46 0.05 -13.09
N GLN A 13 3.42 -0.76 -13.25
CA GLN A 13 3.24 -2.01 -12.53
C GLN A 13 2.67 -3.10 -13.43
N ASP A 14 2.96 -4.36 -13.11
CA ASP A 14 2.28 -5.53 -13.64
C ASP A 14 1.49 -6.24 -12.54
N PHE A 15 0.37 -6.82 -12.94
CA PHE A 15 -0.52 -7.58 -12.07
C PHE A 15 -0.57 -9.02 -12.57
N SER A 16 -0.36 -9.97 -11.68
CA SER A 16 -0.52 -11.38 -11.99
C SER A 16 -1.33 -12.11 -10.92
N ASP A 17 -2.13 -13.08 -11.36
CA ASP A 17 -2.78 -14.03 -10.48
C ASP A 17 -1.78 -15.08 -10.00
N ILE A 18 -1.79 -15.38 -8.70
CA ILE A 18 -0.98 -16.48 -8.14
C ILE A 18 -1.82 -17.76 -8.05
N ASN A 19 -3.02 -17.68 -7.47
CA ASN A 19 -3.88 -18.84 -7.23
C ASN A 19 -5.39 -18.49 -7.20
N GLY A 20 -5.79 -17.36 -7.79
CA GLY A 20 -7.18 -16.87 -7.77
C GLY A 20 -7.64 -16.28 -6.43
N VAL A 21 -6.84 -16.42 -5.36
CA VAL A 21 -7.08 -15.81 -4.04
C VAL A 21 -6.09 -14.67 -3.79
N MET A 22 -4.86 -14.81 -4.26
CA MET A 22 -3.81 -13.78 -4.17
C MET A 22 -3.47 -13.19 -5.54
N LYS A 23 -3.17 -11.90 -5.52
CA LYS A 23 -2.60 -11.17 -6.65
C LYS A 23 -1.19 -10.72 -6.30
N LYS A 24 -0.30 -10.76 -7.27
CA LYS A 24 1.03 -10.18 -7.18
C LYS A 24 1.09 -8.88 -7.96
N ILE A 25 1.68 -7.87 -7.33
CA ILE A 25 2.02 -6.59 -7.96
C ILE A 25 3.54 -6.57 -8.16
N THR A 26 3.99 -6.31 -9.38
CA THR A 26 5.41 -6.17 -9.70
C THR A 26 5.67 -4.76 -10.20
N GLN A 27 6.48 -3.98 -9.49
CA GLN A 27 6.88 -2.64 -9.93
C GLN A 27 7.90 -2.71 -11.07
N LYS A 28 7.73 -1.87 -12.08
CA LYS A 28 8.62 -1.77 -13.25
C LYS A 28 9.53 -0.53 -13.21
N ARG A 29 9.28 0.42 -12.32
CA ARG A 29 10.07 1.65 -12.19
C ARG A 29 10.43 1.91 -10.73
N THR A 30 11.61 2.50 -10.53
CA THR A 30 12.09 3.03 -9.25
C THR A 30 11.36 4.33 -8.92
N GLN A 31 10.12 4.24 -8.45
CA GLN A 31 9.31 5.38 -8.06
C GLN A 31 8.26 4.97 -7.03
N ASN A 32 7.88 5.91 -6.15
CA ASN A 32 6.75 5.72 -5.23
C ASN A 32 5.46 5.58 -6.05
N ILE A 33 4.90 4.37 -6.07
CA ILE A 33 3.65 4.05 -6.76
C ILE A 33 2.72 3.36 -5.78
N SER A 34 1.48 3.84 -5.72
CA SER A 34 0.44 3.34 -4.85
C SER A 34 -0.73 2.84 -5.69
N THR A 35 -1.36 1.75 -5.25
CA THR A 35 -2.47 1.10 -5.96
C THR A 35 -3.53 0.67 -4.95
N SER A 36 -4.78 0.99 -5.22
CA SER A 36 -5.92 0.59 -4.39
C SER A 36 -6.71 -0.56 -5.03
N LEU A 37 -7.55 -1.20 -4.22
CA LEU A 37 -8.54 -2.14 -4.72
C LEU A 37 -9.72 -1.37 -5.33
N THR A 38 -10.35 -1.94 -6.35
CA THR A 38 -11.66 -1.46 -6.86
C THR A 38 -12.80 -1.73 -5.86
N GLN A 39 -12.57 -2.65 -4.92
CA GLN A 39 -13.53 -2.99 -3.90
C GLN A 39 -13.56 -1.89 -2.84
N VAL A 40 -14.73 -1.28 -2.67
CA VAL A 40 -15.02 -0.37 -1.56
C VAL A 40 -15.35 -1.19 -0.33
N MET A 41 -14.64 -0.93 0.77
CA MET A 41 -14.87 -1.57 2.06
C MET A 41 -16.02 -0.82 2.77
N GLU A 42 -17.24 -1.34 2.66
CA GLU A 42 -18.42 -0.81 3.37
C GLU A 42 -18.39 -1.17 4.87
N ASN A 43 -19.42 -0.75 5.61
CA ASN A 43 -19.57 -1.03 7.04
C ASN A 43 -19.36 -2.52 7.36
N GLY A 44 -18.39 -2.81 8.24
CA GLY A 44 -18.05 -4.17 8.62
C GLY A 44 -16.64 -4.27 9.19
N ILE A 45 -16.20 -5.51 9.36
CA ILE A 45 -14.82 -5.85 9.71
C ILE A 45 -14.19 -6.48 8.47
N TRP A 46 -13.05 -5.95 8.05
CA TRP A 46 -12.32 -6.40 6.88
C TRP A 46 -10.90 -6.79 7.30
N ASP A 47 -10.39 -7.85 6.70
CA ASP A 47 -9.00 -8.28 6.82
C ASP A 47 -8.29 -8.17 5.46
N LEU A 48 -7.03 -7.76 5.50
CA LEU A 48 -6.16 -7.68 4.34
C LEU A 48 -4.76 -8.10 4.75
N GLU A 49 -4.17 -9.01 4.00
CA GLU A 49 -2.80 -9.46 4.17
C GLU A 49 -1.98 -9.08 2.94
N ALA A 50 -0.75 -8.59 3.16
CA ALA A 50 0.19 -8.28 2.10
C ALA A 50 1.59 -8.78 2.46
N GLN A 51 2.26 -9.36 1.47
CA GLN A 51 3.67 -9.73 1.57
C GLN A 51 4.50 -8.79 0.69
N PHE A 52 5.49 -8.14 1.29
CA PHE A 52 6.40 -7.25 0.58
C PHE A 52 7.70 -7.98 0.25
N ASN A 53 8.10 -7.95 -1.02
CA ASN A 53 9.44 -8.34 -1.45
C ASN A 53 10.15 -7.09 -1.98
N THR A 54 10.76 -6.33 -1.08
CA THR A 54 11.43 -5.08 -1.43
C THR A 54 12.88 -5.38 -1.80
N THR A 55 13.23 -5.17 -3.07
CA THR A 55 14.57 -5.48 -3.60
C THR A 55 15.48 -4.26 -3.63
N GLN A 56 14.91 -3.06 -3.53
CA GLN A 56 15.64 -1.80 -3.62
C GLN A 56 16.23 -1.42 -2.27
N GLU A 57 15.38 -1.40 -1.25
CA GLU A 57 15.74 -1.23 0.15
C GLU A 57 14.83 -2.11 1.01
N ASP A 58 15.34 -2.58 2.14
CA ASP A 58 14.58 -3.45 3.00
C ASP A 58 13.42 -2.70 3.68
N GLY A 59 12.23 -3.29 3.73
CA GLY A 59 11.05 -2.68 4.35
C GLY A 59 10.44 -1.50 3.56
N PHE A 60 10.90 -1.22 2.33
CA PHE A 60 10.42 -0.10 1.51
C PHE A 60 9.04 -0.35 0.90
N GLY A 61 8.01 -0.41 1.74
CA GLY A 61 6.61 -0.45 1.32
C GLY A 61 5.67 0.02 2.44
N ALA A 62 4.38 0.09 2.12
CA ALA A 62 3.34 0.40 3.07
C ALA A 62 2.03 -0.30 2.67
N LEU A 63 1.19 -0.58 3.66
CA LEU A 63 -0.17 -1.09 3.46
C LEU A 63 -1.14 -0.10 4.10
N GLY A 64 -2.27 0.16 3.47
CA GLY A 64 -3.18 1.18 3.98
C GLY A 64 -4.55 1.17 3.36
N ILE A 65 -5.33 2.16 3.76
CA ILE A 65 -6.69 2.42 3.29
C ILE A 65 -6.76 3.83 2.69
N VAL A 66 -7.68 4.01 1.76
CA VAL A 66 -7.91 5.27 1.05
C VAL A 66 -9.41 5.50 0.94
N GLN A 67 -9.86 6.76 1.01
CA GLN A 67 -11.26 7.08 0.75
C GLN A 67 -11.61 6.77 -0.72
N ASP A 68 -12.80 6.21 -0.95
CA ASP A 68 -13.26 5.75 -2.27
C ASP A 68 -13.10 6.80 -3.38
N GLN A 69 -13.43 8.05 -3.10
CA GLN A 69 -13.37 9.12 -4.10
C GLN A 69 -11.98 9.76 -4.28
N PHE A 70 -10.96 9.28 -3.56
CA PHE A 70 -9.63 9.85 -3.63
C PHE A 70 -8.80 9.20 -4.75
N ASN A 71 -8.49 10.00 -5.78
CA ASN A 71 -7.59 9.60 -6.85
C ASN A 71 -6.14 9.70 -6.36
N ILE A 72 -5.48 8.55 -6.19
CA ILE A 72 -4.09 8.50 -5.72
C ILE A 72 -3.14 8.98 -6.84
N PRO A 73 -2.41 10.09 -6.67
CA PRO A 73 -1.47 10.57 -7.67
C PRO A 73 -0.20 9.70 -7.72
N VAL A 74 0.47 9.68 -8.86
CA VAL A 74 1.83 9.12 -8.96
C VAL A 74 2.76 9.86 -7.99
N GLY A 75 3.59 9.13 -7.26
CA GLY A 75 4.48 9.71 -6.26
C GLY A 75 3.82 9.94 -4.90
N CYS A 76 2.54 9.60 -4.72
CA CYS A 76 1.89 9.62 -3.42
C CYS A 76 2.57 8.64 -2.46
N CYS A 77 3.16 9.18 -1.40
CA CYS A 77 3.79 8.43 -0.32
C CYS A 77 3.07 8.68 1.01
N PRO A 78 3.29 7.83 2.03
CA PRO A 78 2.83 8.09 3.38
C PRO A 78 3.35 9.44 3.90
N GLY A 79 2.49 10.23 4.55
CA GLY A 79 2.86 11.51 5.16
C GLY A 79 2.39 12.78 4.45
N ASN A 80 1.69 12.67 3.30
CA ASN A 80 1.02 13.82 2.68
C ASN A 80 -0.47 13.80 3.09
N ASP A 81 -1.09 14.93 3.42
CA ASP A 81 -2.55 15.13 3.65
C ASP A 81 -3.40 14.58 2.49
N SER A 82 -3.70 13.27 2.50
CA SER A 82 -4.06 12.54 1.28
C SER A 82 -5.26 11.62 1.39
N ASN A 83 -6.18 11.85 2.34
CA ASN A 83 -7.38 10.99 2.51
C ASN A 83 -7.05 9.50 2.64
N THR A 84 -5.86 9.20 3.16
CA THR A 84 -5.30 7.86 3.30
C THR A 84 -4.88 7.64 4.75
N ALA A 85 -4.72 6.38 5.11
CA ALA A 85 -3.99 5.98 6.31
C ALA A 85 -3.11 4.78 5.96
N PHE A 86 -1.87 4.78 6.42
CA PHE A 86 -0.88 3.77 6.05
C PHE A 86 -0.12 3.25 7.26
N PHE A 87 0.15 1.95 7.26
CA PHE A 87 1.17 1.31 8.07
C PHE A 87 2.42 1.11 7.22
N CYS A 88 3.53 1.71 7.64
CA CYS A 88 4.78 1.74 6.87
C CYS A 88 5.78 0.68 7.35
N GLY A 89 6.74 0.35 6.49
CA GLY A 89 7.87 -0.49 6.87
C GLY A 89 9.00 0.27 7.59
N GLN A 90 10.10 -0.43 7.86
CA GLN A 90 11.23 0.07 8.65
C GLN A 90 11.83 1.43 8.19
N PRO A 91 11.93 1.75 6.89
CA PRO A 91 12.49 3.02 6.43
C PRO A 91 11.73 4.27 6.93
N TRP A 92 10.47 4.08 7.33
CA TRP A 92 9.64 5.11 7.98
C TRP A 92 9.39 4.79 9.46
N SER A 93 10.33 4.13 10.13
CA SER A 93 10.24 3.73 11.55
C SER A 93 9.01 2.89 11.91
N GLY A 94 8.39 2.22 10.92
CA GLY A 94 7.12 1.52 11.15
C GLY A 94 5.92 2.43 11.38
N CYS A 95 6.06 3.74 11.18
CA CYS A 95 5.04 4.73 11.51
C CYS A 95 3.69 4.37 10.89
N ALA A 96 2.63 4.61 11.67
CA ALA A 96 1.28 4.61 11.15
C ALA A 96 0.83 6.05 10.92
N TYR A 97 0.59 6.42 9.67
CA TYR A 97 0.08 7.75 9.29
C TYR A 97 -1.43 7.73 9.18
N ASP A 98 -2.09 8.76 9.69
CA ASP A 98 -3.51 8.99 9.44
C ASP A 98 -3.75 10.12 8.43
N LYS A 99 -5.03 10.36 8.12
CA LYS A 99 -5.45 11.35 7.14
C LYS A 99 -5.15 12.81 7.53
N THR A 100 -4.68 13.07 8.74
CA THR A 100 -4.43 14.41 9.28
C THR A 100 -2.94 14.71 9.44
N GLU A 101 -2.08 13.93 8.77
CA GLU A 101 -0.60 13.98 8.87
C GLU A 101 -0.06 13.68 10.27
N ASN A 102 -0.92 13.29 11.21
CA ASN A 102 -0.48 12.73 12.47
C ASN A 102 0.06 11.32 12.22
N TYR A 103 1.11 10.99 12.96
CA TYR A 103 1.67 9.65 12.93
C TYR A 103 1.87 9.12 14.34
N ALA A 104 1.67 7.80 14.49
CA ALA A 104 2.11 7.06 15.67
C ALA A 104 3.48 6.44 15.37
N ASP A 105 4.46 6.78 16.21
CA ASP A 105 5.82 6.22 16.20
C ASP A 105 5.92 5.00 17.15
N GLY A 106 7.02 4.26 17.07
CA GLY A 106 7.35 3.14 17.97
C GLY A 106 6.80 1.78 17.54
N ASN A 107 6.21 1.70 16.34
CA ASN A 107 5.82 0.44 15.74
C ASN A 107 7.03 -0.32 15.20
N VAL A 108 6.95 -1.66 15.22
CA VAL A 108 7.93 -2.49 14.52
C VAL A 108 7.55 -2.48 13.03
N GLY A 109 8.23 -1.63 12.26
CA GLY A 109 8.10 -1.63 10.80
C GLY A 109 8.57 -2.96 10.22
N PHE A 110 7.86 -3.46 9.21
CA PHE A 110 8.29 -4.68 8.53
C PHE A 110 9.65 -4.45 7.84
N ASN A 111 10.47 -5.49 7.86
CA ASN A 111 11.72 -5.62 7.15
C ASN A 111 11.86 -7.10 6.75
N LYS A 112 12.87 -7.45 5.97
CA LYS A 112 13.13 -8.79 5.43
C LYS A 112 13.75 -9.72 6.48
N THR A 113 14.03 -9.21 7.68
CA THR A 113 14.83 -9.90 8.69
C THR A 113 13.99 -10.18 9.93
N ASN A 114 13.52 -11.43 10.05
CA ASN A 114 13.05 -11.98 11.32
C ASN A 114 14.23 -12.17 12.29
#